data_AF-A0A6I3HLH5-F1
#
_entry.id   AF-A0A6I3HLH5-F1
#
_cell.length_a   1.000
_cell.length_b   1.000
_cell.length_c   1.000
_cell.angle_alpha   90.00
_cell.angle_beta   90.00
_cell.angle_gamma   90.00
#
_symmetry.space_group_name_H-M   'P 1'
#
loop_
_entity.id
_entity.type
_entity.pdbx_description
1 polymer ?
#
loop_
_entity_poly.entity_id
_entity_poly.type
_entity_poly.pdbx_seq_one_letter_code
_entity_poly.pdbx_strand_id
1 'polypeptide(L)'
;KWSALYFLVAIAVVSIYRVFTSYSGRDLIKPTFIKSLQYGFLPLVVYTGTWTGWFLSKRGWDRQWSSNVFVSWWHYHSEMLGFHMGLTEKHSYQANPWSWLVMARPTSFFYQSPKGCSSKNCAQEVLAIGTPILWWIGTLAIAIAFGFFFHALATRRFDSSLTIVVMGITAGYLPWFFLQQRTVFTFYVVVFEPFMLLAIIYCAKILLDSSIKPGVSVTIVAGLIVLIFLNFIYFVPLFTGEVINYSDWLKRMWMSSWI
;
A
#
# COMPACT_ATOMS: atom_id res chain seq x y z
N LYS A 1 -6.43 1.59 -10.48
CA LYS A 1 -7.14 2.69 -9.75
C LYS A 1 -6.37 3.99 -9.94
N TRP A 2 -7.01 5.15 -9.79
CA TRP A 2 -6.39 6.46 -10.00
C TRP A 2 -5.26 6.77 -9.02
N SER A 3 -5.27 6.16 -7.83
CA SER A 3 -4.17 6.26 -6.87
C SER A 3 -2.80 5.77 -7.41
N ALA A 4 -2.78 4.99 -8.49
CA ALA A 4 -1.54 4.57 -9.14
C ALA A 4 -0.82 5.72 -9.88
N LEU A 5 -1.53 6.82 -10.23
CA LEU A 5 -0.93 7.99 -10.86
C LEU A 5 0.19 8.60 -9.99
N TYR A 6 0.04 8.53 -8.66
CA TYR A 6 1.05 9.04 -7.74
C TYR A 6 2.40 8.31 -7.89
N PHE A 7 2.36 7.00 -8.10
CA PHE A 7 3.56 6.19 -8.38
C PHE A 7 4.16 6.53 -9.74
N LEU A 8 3.32 6.69 -10.77
CA LEU A 8 3.78 7.04 -12.11
C LEU A 8 4.50 8.40 -12.09
N VAL A 9 3.92 9.40 -11.41
CA VAL A 9 4.55 10.72 -11.25
C VAL A 9 5.86 10.61 -10.46
N ALA A 10 5.89 9.90 -9.33
CA ALA A 10 7.09 9.76 -8.53
C ALA A 10 8.23 9.04 -9.29
N ILE A 11 7.91 7.95 -9.99
CA ILE A 11 8.86 7.20 -10.83
C ILE A 11 9.35 8.07 -11.99
N ALA A 12 8.47 8.81 -12.65
CA ALA A 12 8.82 9.70 -13.73
C ALA A 12 9.80 10.80 -13.27
N VAL A 13 9.51 11.46 -12.14
CA VAL A 13 10.39 12.50 -11.56
C VAL A 13 11.78 11.93 -11.23
N VAL A 14 11.86 10.80 -10.54
CA VAL A 14 13.15 10.18 -10.19
C VAL A 14 13.90 9.70 -11.44
N SER A 15 13.19 9.19 -12.43
CA SER A 15 13.78 8.73 -13.68
C SER A 15 14.34 9.88 -14.51
N ILE A 16 13.58 10.97 -14.64
CA ILE A 16 14.01 12.21 -15.31
C ILE A 16 15.24 12.75 -14.61
N TYR A 17 15.20 12.91 -13.28
CA TYR A 17 16.33 13.37 -12.50
C TYR A 17 17.60 12.56 -12.80
N ARG A 18 17.51 11.22 -12.75
CA ARG A 18 18.64 10.33 -13.05
C ARG A 18 19.18 10.51 -14.46
N VAL A 19 18.31 10.62 -15.46
CA VAL A 19 18.73 10.81 -16.86
C VAL A 19 19.49 12.14 -17.01
N PHE A 20 18.98 13.22 -16.46
CA PHE A 20 19.63 14.53 -16.55
C PHE A 20 20.91 14.65 -15.72
N THR A 21 21.07 13.84 -14.65
CA THR A 21 22.32 13.81 -13.87
C THR A 21 23.39 12.89 -14.47
N SER A 22 23.00 11.88 -15.23
CA SER A 22 23.93 10.85 -15.75
C SER A 22 24.33 11.06 -17.21
N TYR A 23 23.57 11.84 -17.98
CA TYR A 23 23.81 12.07 -19.41
C TYR A 23 23.80 13.56 -19.73
N SER A 24 24.53 13.97 -20.77
CA SER A 24 24.55 15.34 -21.27
C SER A 24 24.54 15.38 -22.80
N GLY A 25 24.15 16.52 -23.39
CA GLY A 25 24.14 16.71 -24.84
C GLY A 25 23.30 15.70 -25.61
N ARG A 26 23.86 15.11 -26.68
CA ARG A 26 23.15 14.14 -27.54
C ARG A 26 22.89 12.79 -26.87
N ASP A 27 23.66 12.45 -25.84
CA ASP A 27 23.52 11.20 -25.10
C ASP A 27 22.25 11.15 -24.24
N LEU A 28 21.57 12.30 -24.06
CA LEU A 28 20.27 12.40 -23.40
C LEU A 28 19.12 11.83 -24.24
N ILE A 29 19.23 11.85 -25.58
CA ILE A 29 18.09 11.60 -26.48
C ILE A 29 17.56 10.18 -26.31
N LYS A 30 18.44 9.18 -26.43
CA LYS A 30 18.08 7.76 -26.30
C LYS A 30 17.51 7.39 -24.93
N PRO A 31 18.15 7.70 -23.78
CA PRO A 31 17.60 7.34 -22.47
C PRO A 31 16.30 8.09 -22.18
N THR A 32 16.17 9.36 -22.57
CA THR A 32 14.90 10.10 -22.42
C THR A 32 13.78 9.42 -23.20
N PHE A 33 14.02 9.09 -24.47
CA PHE A 33 13.04 8.41 -25.32
C PHE A 33 12.61 7.05 -24.73
N ILE A 34 13.57 6.23 -24.29
CA ILE A 34 13.26 4.94 -23.64
C ILE A 34 12.42 5.15 -22.37
N LYS A 35 12.75 6.14 -21.54
CA LYS A 35 12.03 6.41 -20.29
C LYS A 35 10.63 6.96 -20.53
N SER A 36 10.43 7.81 -21.53
CA SER A 36 9.12 8.27 -21.98
C SER A 36 8.27 7.11 -22.51
N LEU A 37 8.85 6.17 -23.26
CA LEU A 37 8.15 4.97 -23.68
C LEU A 37 7.78 4.08 -22.48
N GLN A 38 8.72 3.85 -21.56
CA GLN A 38 8.54 2.94 -20.43
C GLN A 38 7.54 3.45 -19.40
N TYR A 39 7.56 4.74 -19.06
CA TYR A 39 6.77 5.31 -17.96
C TYR A 39 5.64 6.24 -18.42
N GLY A 40 5.59 6.59 -19.71
CA GLY A 40 4.49 7.36 -20.31
C GLY A 40 3.64 6.50 -21.24
N PHE A 41 4.22 6.08 -22.37
CA PHE A 41 3.46 5.40 -23.42
C PHE A 41 2.95 4.02 -23.00
N LEU A 42 3.81 3.17 -22.43
CA LEU A 42 3.44 1.82 -22.03
C LEU A 42 2.29 1.79 -21.00
N PRO A 43 2.32 2.56 -19.89
CA PRO A 43 1.19 2.63 -18.97
C PRO A 43 -0.10 3.09 -19.61
N LEU A 44 -0.06 4.04 -20.55
CA LEU A 44 -1.25 4.50 -21.28
C LEU A 44 -1.84 3.39 -22.15
N VAL A 45 -1.00 2.66 -22.89
CA VAL A 45 -1.45 1.53 -23.72
C VAL A 45 -2.02 0.42 -22.85
N VAL A 46 -1.34 0.05 -21.77
CA VAL A 46 -1.84 -0.98 -20.83
C VAL A 46 -3.16 -0.53 -20.22
N TYR A 47 -3.25 0.70 -19.73
CA TYR A 47 -4.46 1.23 -19.11
C TYR A 47 -5.63 1.21 -20.08
N THR A 48 -5.49 1.82 -21.26
CA THR A 48 -6.52 1.82 -22.30
C THR A 48 -6.89 0.41 -22.75
N GLY A 49 -5.91 -0.50 -22.85
CA GLY A 49 -6.13 -1.92 -23.10
C GLY A 49 -7.01 -2.61 -22.06
N THR A 50 -6.89 -2.25 -20.76
CA THR A 50 -7.77 -2.82 -19.72
C THR A 50 -9.23 -2.38 -19.86
N TRP A 51 -9.52 -1.31 -20.61
CA TRP A 51 -10.87 -0.85 -20.93
C TRP A 51 -11.48 -1.54 -22.15
N THR A 52 -10.79 -2.49 -22.80
CA THR A 52 -11.27 -3.17 -24.01
C THR A 52 -12.69 -3.73 -23.85
N GLY A 53 -13.01 -4.36 -22.70
CA GLY A 53 -14.36 -4.86 -22.44
C GLY A 53 -15.44 -3.77 -22.39
N TRP A 54 -15.13 -2.58 -21.88
CA TRP A 54 -16.04 -1.44 -21.89
C TRP A 54 -16.24 -0.88 -23.30
N PHE A 55 -15.15 -0.76 -24.08
CA PHE A 55 -15.22 -0.28 -25.47
C PHE A 55 -16.01 -1.21 -26.40
N LEU A 56 -15.78 -2.53 -26.29
CA LEU A 56 -16.41 -3.56 -27.12
C LEU A 56 -17.86 -3.86 -26.73
N SER A 57 -18.24 -3.62 -25.48
CA SER A 57 -19.61 -3.88 -25.02
C SER A 57 -20.52 -2.65 -25.15
N LYS A 58 -21.83 -2.90 -25.19
CA LYS A 58 -22.89 -1.88 -25.08
C LYS A 58 -23.46 -1.75 -23.67
N ARG A 59 -22.89 -2.45 -22.69
CA ARG A 59 -23.43 -2.59 -21.33
C ARG A 59 -22.52 -1.99 -20.27
N GLY A 60 -21.43 -1.34 -20.69
CA GLY A 60 -20.59 -0.57 -19.78
C GLY A 60 -21.37 0.59 -19.18
N TRP A 61 -21.05 0.95 -17.95
CA TRP A 61 -21.56 2.16 -17.31
C TRP A 61 -21.35 3.37 -18.22
N ASP A 62 -22.38 4.17 -18.43
CA ASP A 62 -22.42 5.38 -19.26
C ASP A 62 -21.83 5.26 -20.67
N ARG A 63 -21.86 4.04 -21.22
CA ARG A 63 -21.30 3.72 -22.53
C ARG A 63 -21.98 4.45 -23.70
N GLN A 64 -23.24 4.84 -23.54
CA GLN A 64 -24.04 5.55 -24.53
C GLN A 64 -24.33 7.01 -24.15
N TRP A 65 -23.59 7.57 -23.18
CA TRP A 65 -23.77 8.97 -22.78
C TRP A 65 -23.62 9.97 -23.94
N SER A 66 -22.78 9.65 -24.93
CA SER A 66 -22.58 10.42 -26.16
C SER A 66 -22.50 9.49 -27.37
N SER A 67 -22.76 10.04 -28.57
CA SER A 67 -22.50 9.32 -29.83
C SER A 67 -21.01 9.04 -30.05
N ASN A 68 -20.12 9.85 -29.46
CA ASN A 68 -18.68 9.63 -29.50
C ASN A 68 -18.24 8.80 -28.28
N VAL A 69 -17.73 7.59 -28.54
CA VAL A 69 -17.28 6.66 -27.49
C VAL A 69 -16.17 7.22 -26.61
N PHE A 70 -15.24 8.03 -27.15
CA PHE A 70 -14.16 8.62 -26.36
C PHE A 70 -14.68 9.71 -25.43
N VAL A 71 -15.73 10.43 -25.84
CA VAL A 71 -16.41 11.41 -25.02
C VAL A 71 -17.16 10.73 -23.87
N SER A 72 -17.87 9.62 -24.13
CA SER A 72 -18.46 8.78 -23.07
C SER A 72 -17.40 8.22 -22.12
N TRP A 73 -16.25 7.81 -22.64
CA TRP A 73 -15.17 7.27 -21.82
C TRP A 73 -14.59 8.33 -20.88
N TRP A 74 -14.40 9.55 -21.40
CA TRP A 74 -13.99 10.70 -20.59
C TRP A 74 -15.05 11.09 -19.57
N HIS A 75 -16.34 11.08 -19.95
CA HIS A 75 -17.44 11.33 -19.03
C HIS A 75 -17.41 10.36 -17.85
N TYR A 76 -17.26 9.07 -18.13
CA TYR A 76 -17.16 8.06 -17.07
C TYR A 76 -15.97 8.34 -16.14
N HIS A 77 -14.82 8.77 -16.66
CA HIS A 77 -13.69 9.20 -15.81
C HIS A 77 -14.03 10.41 -14.95
N SER A 78 -14.75 11.39 -15.49
CA SER A 78 -15.24 12.55 -14.75
C SER A 78 -16.19 12.15 -13.63
N GLU A 79 -17.13 11.24 -13.88
CA GLU A 79 -18.03 10.70 -12.86
C GLU A 79 -17.27 9.95 -11.77
N MET A 80 -16.31 9.11 -12.16
CA MET A 80 -15.44 8.41 -11.20
C MET A 80 -14.70 9.40 -10.31
N LEU A 81 -14.11 10.45 -10.88
CA LEU A 81 -13.42 11.48 -10.10
C LEU A 81 -14.38 12.24 -9.19
N GLY A 82 -15.54 12.65 -9.70
CA GLY A 82 -16.56 13.35 -8.94
C GLY A 82 -17.04 12.53 -7.74
N PHE A 83 -17.37 11.25 -7.94
CA PHE A 83 -17.73 10.34 -6.86
C PHE A 83 -16.62 10.20 -5.84
N HIS A 84 -15.37 9.99 -6.28
CA HIS A 84 -14.27 9.82 -5.34
C HIS A 84 -14.06 11.11 -4.54
N MET A 85 -13.96 12.28 -5.16
CA MET A 85 -13.78 13.54 -4.44
C MET A 85 -14.95 13.90 -3.52
N GLY A 86 -16.19 13.52 -3.88
CA GLY A 86 -17.40 13.81 -3.12
C GLY A 86 -17.80 12.79 -2.04
N LEU A 87 -17.14 11.63 -1.96
CA LEU A 87 -17.52 10.60 -0.99
C LEU A 87 -17.01 10.93 0.44
N THR A 88 -17.90 11.51 1.24
CA THR A 88 -17.65 11.92 2.64
C THR A 88 -18.64 11.29 3.64
N GLU A 89 -19.36 10.25 3.22
CA GLU A 89 -20.35 9.56 4.05
C GLU A 89 -19.71 8.83 5.24
N LYS A 90 -20.14 9.14 6.47
CA LYS A 90 -19.54 8.55 7.67
C LYS A 90 -19.76 7.04 7.73
N HIS A 91 -18.72 6.31 8.12
CA HIS A 91 -18.78 4.86 8.32
C HIS A 91 -18.14 4.44 9.65
N SER A 92 -18.72 3.45 10.34
CA SER A 92 -18.26 2.97 11.66
C SER A 92 -16.83 2.43 11.63
N TYR A 93 -16.43 1.80 10.53
CA TYR A 93 -15.07 1.29 10.28
C TYR A 93 -14.17 2.23 9.46
N GLN A 94 -14.57 3.50 9.27
CA GLN A 94 -13.67 4.47 8.63
C GLN A 94 -12.41 4.64 9.50
N ALA A 95 -11.26 4.75 8.85
CA ALA A 95 -9.97 4.92 9.49
C ALA A 95 -9.33 6.22 9.00
N ASN A 96 -8.36 6.73 9.77
CA ASN A 96 -7.61 7.91 9.38
C ASN A 96 -6.22 7.50 8.87
N PRO A 97 -5.68 8.10 7.79
CA PRO A 97 -4.32 7.86 7.33
C PRO A 97 -3.28 7.85 8.44
N TRP A 98 -3.34 8.79 9.40
CA TRP A 98 -2.41 8.86 10.54
C TRP A 98 -2.31 7.56 11.35
N SER A 99 -3.37 6.74 11.37
CA SER A 99 -3.44 5.52 12.17
C SER A 99 -3.13 4.24 11.41
N TRP A 100 -2.86 4.34 10.11
CA TRP A 100 -2.74 3.19 9.22
C TRP A 100 -1.51 2.33 9.51
N LEU A 101 -0.34 2.94 9.66
CA LEU A 101 0.92 2.21 9.86
C LEU A 101 0.92 1.34 11.13
N VAL A 102 0.22 1.78 12.17
CA VAL A 102 0.10 1.06 13.45
C VAL A 102 -1.15 0.19 13.53
N MET A 103 -1.93 0.11 12.45
CA MET A 103 -3.16 -0.68 12.36
C MET A 103 -4.19 -0.32 13.44
N ALA A 104 -4.35 0.96 13.81
CA ALA A 104 -5.17 1.31 14.97
C ALA A 104 -6.68 1.06 14.77
N ARG A 105 -7.17 1.12 13.52
CA ARG A 105 -8.59 0.90 13.19
C ARG A 105 -8.70 -0.01 11.96
N PRO A 106 -8.61 -1.34 12.12
CA PRO A 106 -8.83 -2.26 11.01
C PRO A 106 -10.28 -2.20 10.53
N THR A 107 -10.51 -2.62 9.30
CA THR A 107 -11.85 -2.59 8.69
C THR A 107 -12.48 -3.97 8.76
N SER A 108 -13.62 -4.09 9.45
CA SER A 108 -14.38 -5.35 9.47
C SER A 108 -15.08 -5.54 8.13
N PHE A 109 -14.85 -6.69 7.49
CA PHE A 109 -15.52 -7.08 6.24
C PHE A 109 -16.75 -7.95 6.49
N PHE A 110 -16.75 -8.65 7.61
CA PHE A 110 -17.83 -9.56 8.00
C PHE A 110 -17.76 -9.81 9.49
N TYR A 111 -18.91 -9.76 10.18
CA TYR A 111 -19.03 -10.22 11.56
C TYR A 111 -20.37 -10.93 11.77
N GLN A 112 -20.34 -12.09 12.42
CA GLN A 112 -21.52 -12.81 12.89
C GLN A 112 -21.27 -13.47 14.25
N SER A 113 -22.36 -13.80 14.95
CA SER A 113 -22.34 -14.59 16.19
C SER A 113 -23.09 -15.91 15.99
N PRO A 114 -22.52 -16.85 15.21
CA PRO A 114 -23.18 -18.12 14.92
C PRO A 114 -23.22 -19.06 16.13
N LYS A 115 -23.85 -20.22 15.98
CA LYS A 115 -23.72 -21.35 16.91
C LYS A 115 -22.68 -22.33 16.37
N GLY A 116 -22.08 -23.16 17.25
CA GLY A 116 -21.20 -24.26 16.81
C GLY A 116 -19.74 -24.19 17.26
N CYS A 117 -19.36 -23.17 18.04
CA CYS A 117 -18.11 -23.21 18.80
C CYS A 117 -18.28 -23.99 20.12
N SER A 118 -17.20 -24.23 20.85
CA SER A 118 -17.21 -24.97 22.12
C SER A 118 -17.85 -24.23 23.30
N SER A 119 -18.31 -22.98 23.11
CA SER A 119 -18.96 -22.16 24.13
C SER A 119 -20.35 -21.66 23.69
N LYS A 120 -21.08 -21.03 24.62
CA LYS A 120 -22.40 -20.44 24.34
C LYS A 120 -22.34 -19.22 23.41
N ASN A 121 -21.23 -18.47 23.45
CA ASN A 121 -21.06 -17.22 22.70
C ASN A 121 -19.93 -17.39 21.68
N CYS A 122 -20.29 -17.50 20.41
CA CYS A 122 -19.32 -17.57 19.32
C CYS A 122 -19.18 -16.23 18.61
N ALA A 123 -18.03 -16.03 17.99
CA ALA A 123 -17.75 -14.94 17.07
C ALA A 123 -17.14 -15.51 15.80
N GLN A 124 -17.51 -14.90 14.68
CA GLN A 124 -16.94 -15.18 13.37
C GLN A 124 -16.73 -13.85 12.69
N GLU A 125 -15.47 -13.49 12.43
CA GLU A 125 -15.13 -12.21 11.82
C GLU A 125 -14.11 -12.39 10.70
N VAL A 126 -14.33 -11.68 9.58
CA VAL A 126 -13.28 -11.42 8.59
C VAL A 126 -12.83 -9.98 8.78
N LEU A 127 -11.67 -9.80 9.39
CA LEU A 127 -11.12 -8.50 9.72
C LEU A 127 -9.96 -8.17 8.80
N ALA A 128 -10.06 -7.05 8.07
CA ALA A 128 -8.98 -6.54 7.24
C ALA A 128 -7.90 -5.86 8.11
N ILE A 129 -7.21 -6.67 8.88
CA ILE A 129 -6.03 -6.34 9.66
C ILE A 129 -4.84 -7.10 9.05
N GLY A 130 -3.69 -6.45 8.89
CA GLY A 130 -2.46 -7.18 8.60
C GLY A 130 -1.86 -7.76 9.89
N THR A 131 -0.80 -8.55 9.77
CA THR A 131 -0.08 -9.10 10.94
C THR A 131 0.48 -7.97 11.82
N PRO A 132 -0.05 -7.70 13.03
CA PRO A 132 0.27 -6.47 13.74
C PRO A 132 1.76 -6.25 14.02
N ILE A 133 2.49 -7.30 14.40
CA ILE A 133 3.94 -7.21 14.65
C ILE A 133 4.71 -6.84 13.37
N LEU A 134 4.30 -7.38 12.21
CA LEU A 134 4.91 -7.02 10.92
C LEU A 134 4.72 -5.53 10.62
N TRP A 135 3.51 -5.01 10.85
CA TRP A 135 3.20 -3.59 10.62
C TRP A 135 3.95 -2.66 11.57
N TRP A 136 4.11 -3.04 12.83
CA TRP A 136 4.86 -2.23 13.80
C TRP A 136 6.36 -2.22 13.51
N ILE A 137 6.94 -3.38 13.16
CA ILE A 137 8.33 -3.46 12.68
C ILE A 137 8.47 -2.66 11.37
N GLY A 138 7.52 -2.78 10.46
CA GLY A 138 7.47 -2.04 9.21
C GLY A 138 7.41 -0.52 9.42
N THR A 139 6.63 -0.06 10.39
CA THR A 139 6.55 1.35 10.78
C THR A 139 7.92 1.88 11.22
N LEU A 140 8.61 1.12 12.08
CA LEU A 140 9.96 1.46 12.52
C LEU A 140 10.96 1.44 11.34
N ALA A 141 10.88 0.42 10.48
CA ALA A 141 11.75 0.29 9.31
C ALA A 141 11.54 1.44 8.31
N ILE A 142 10.31 1.90 8.11
CA ILE A 142 10.00 3.10 7.32
C ILE A 142 10.66 4.32 7.95
N ALA A 143 10.51 4.54 9.26
CA ALA A 143 11.13 5.68 9.93
C ALA A 143 12.67 5.68 9.78
N ILE A 144 13.31 4.51 9.93
CA ILE A 144 14.75 4.34 9.71
C ILE A 144 15.13 4.63 8.25
N ALA A 145 14.37 4.11 7.28
CA ALA A 145 14.61 4.35 5.86
C ALA A 145 14.52 5.84 5.51
N PHE A 146 13.52 6.57 6.02
CA PHE A 146 13.44 8.02 5.85
C PHE A 146 14.61 8.75 6.53
N GLY A 147 15.02 8.33 7.72
CA GLY A 147 16.19 8.89 8.40
C GLY A 147 17.47 8.76 7.57
N PHE A 148 17.75 7.57 7.04
CA PHE A 148 18.88 7.36 6.13
C PHE A 148 18.73 8.11 4.81
N PHE A 149 17.51 8.28 4.31
CA PHE A 149 17.28 9.03 3.08
C PHE A 149 17.56 10.52 3.25
N PHE A 150 17.15 11.13 4.36
CA PHE A 150 17.50 12.53 4.65
C PHE A 150 19.00 12.72 4.87
N HIS A 151 19.68 11.76 5.50
CA HIS A 151 21.13 11.75 5.60
C HIS A 151 21.81 11.63 4.22
N ALA A 152 21.32 10.73 3.36
CA ALA A 152 21.76 10.57 1.97
C ALA A 152 21.55 11.84 1.15
N LEU A 153 20.42 12.54 1.34
CA LEU A 153 20.11 13.81 0.70
C LEU A 153 21.10 14.90 1.14
N ALA A 154 21.37 15.01 2.44
CA ALA A 154 22.31 15.99 3.00
C ALA A 154 23.76 15.75 2.52
N THR A 155 24.16 14.48 2.40
CA THR A 155 25.51 14.08 1.95
C THR A 155 25.63 13.91 0.43
N ARG A 156 24.51 14.05 -0.31
CA ARG A 156 24.40 13.78 -1.75
C ARG A 156 24.85 12.38 -2.17
N ARG A 157 24.66 11.38 -1.28
CA ARG A 157 25.01 9.97 -1.51
C ARG A 157 23.74 9.13 -1.60
N PHE A 158 23.15 9.06 -2.78
CA PHE A 158 21.90 8.33 -2.98
C PHE A 158 22.13 6.84 -3.22
N ASP A 159 21.47 6.00 -2.43
CA ASP A 159 21.31 4.57 -2.68
C ASP A 159 20.01 4.32 -3.45
N SER A 160 20.11 3.58 -4.56
CA SER A 160 18.93 3.22 -5.37
C SER A 160 17.91 2.38 -4.61
N SER A 161 18.36 1.47 -3.75
CA SER A 161 17.50 0.58 -2.98
C SER A 161 16.64 1.39 -2.00
N LEU A 162 17.29 2.28 -1.26
CA LEU A 162 16.64 3.21 -0.34
C LEU A 162 15.69 4.17 -1.05
N THR A 163 16.10 4.68 -2.22
CA THR A 163 15.27 5.60 -3.02
C THR A 163 13.97 4.93 -3.45
N ILE A 164 13.99 3.65 -3.85
CA ILE A 164 12.79 2.90 -4.25
C ILE A 164 11.82 2.75 -3.06
N VAL A 165 12.35 2.42 -1.88
CA VAL A 165 11.54 2.29 -0.65
C VAL A 165 10.84 3.61 -0.33
N VAL A 166 11.61 4.69 -0.21
CA VAL A 166 11.08 6.00 0.17
C VAL A 166 10.10 6.51 -0.88
N MET A 167 10.45 6.42 -2.17
CA MET A 167 9.57 6.81 -3.26
C MET A 167 8.24 6.08 -3.21
N GLY A 168 8.25 4.76 -3.01
CA GLY A 168 7.03 3.96 -2.99
C GLY A 168 6.14 4.25 -1.79
N ILE A 169 6.72 4.43 -0.60
CA ILE A 169 5.97 4.86 0.59
C ILE A 169 5.40 6.26 0.37
N THR A 170 6.21 7.23 -0.07
CA THR A 170 5.74 8.60 -0.32
C THR A 170 4.63 8.61 -1.36
N ALA A 171 4.79 7.94 -2.50
CA ALA A 171 3.79 7.92 -3.56
C ALA A 171 2.48 7.24 -3.12
N GLY A 172 2.57 6.17 -2.34
CA GLY A 172 1.39 5.41 -1.91
C GLY A 172 0.68 5.97 -0.68
N TYR A 173 1.39 6.69 0.20
CA TYR A 173 0.88 7.10 1.50
C TYR A 173 0.66 8.62 1.62
N LEU A 174 1.61 9.45 1.16
CA LEU A 174 1.54 10.91 1.32
C LEU A 174 0.25 11.54 0.75
N PRO A 175 -0.27 11.12 -0.43
CA PRO A 175 -1.47 11.72 -1.01
C PRO A 175 -2.70 11.65 -0.11
N TRP A 176 -2.80 10.64 0.75
CA TRP A 176 -3.96 10.45 1.63
C TRP A 176 -4.06 11.52 2.71
N PHE A 177 -2.96 12.15 3.11
CA PHE A 177 -2.97 13.26 4.06
C PHE A 177 -3.60 14.54 3.48
N PHE A 178 -3.71 14.65 2.15
CA PHE A 178 -4.44 15.74 1.50
C PHE A 178 -5.93 15.42 1.28
N LEU A 179 -6.35 14.17 1.54
CA LEU A 179 -7.71 13.67 1.30
C LEU A 179 -8.42 13.24 2.60
N GLN A 180 -8.11 13.89 3.73
CA GLN A 180 -8.59 13.48 5.06
C GLN A 180 -10.10 13.62 5.27
N GLN A 181 -10.77 14.48 4.49
CA GLN A 181 -12.23 14.66 4.58
C GLN A 181 -13.00 13.46 3.99
N ARG A 182 -12.33 12.61 3.21
CA ARG A 182 -12.95 11.47 2.56
C ARG A 182 -13.11 10.31 3.53
N THR A 183 -14.15 9.53 3.31
CA THR A 183 -14.33 8.25 3.99
C THR A 183 -13.33 7.24 3.44
N VAL A 184 -12.32 6.93 4.23
CA VAL A 184 -11.24 6.02 3.85
C VAL A 184 -11.08 4.91 4.89
N PHE A 185 -10.41 3.84 4.49
CA PHE A 185 -10.33 2.59 5.24
C PHE A 185 -8.91 2.07 5.28
N THR A 186 -8.57 1.31 6.32
CA THR A 186 -7.20 0.84 6.53
C THR A 186 -6.73 -0.10 5.43
N PHE A 187 -7.60 -0.85 4.74
CA PHE A 187 -7.17 -1.72 3.63
C PHE A 187 -6.57 -0.97 2.43
N TYR A 188 -6.65 0.37 2.38
CA TYR A 188 -5.97 1.17 1.34
C TYR A 188 -4.44 1.12 1.44
N VAL A 189 -3.90 0.69 2.59
CA VAL A 189 -2.47 0.53 2.82
C VAL A 189 -1.81 -0.51 1.93
N VAL A 190 -2.58 -1.46 1.37
CA VAL A 190 -2.09 -2.53 0.48
C VAL A 190 -1.27 -2.00 -0.69
N VAL A 191 -1.53 -0.75 -1.10
CA VAL A 191 -0.84 -0.09 -2.21
C VAL A 191 0.62 0.22 -1.89
N PHE A 192 0.96 0.51 -0.63
CA PHE A 192 2.32 0.81 -0.21
C PHE A 192 2.96 -0.29 0.65
N GLU A 193 2.20 -1.31 1.05
CA GLU A 193 2.67 -2.48 1.80
C GLU A 193 3.93 -3.14 1.19
N PRO A 194 4.05 -3.36 -0.14
CA PRO A 194 5.26 -3.93 -0.71
C PRO A 194 6.52 -3.11 -0.41
N PHE A 195 6.40 -1.78 -0.35
CA PHE A 195 7.52 -0.89 -0.04
C PHE A 195 7.84 -0.86 1.45
N MET A 196 6.85 -1.07 2.31
CA MET A 196 7.07 -1.32 3.74
C MET A 196 7.88 -2.61 3.94
N LEU A 197 7.54 -3.68 3.22
CA LEU A 197 8.31 -4.93 3.24
C LEU A 197 9.73 -4.72 2.74
N LEU A 198 9.93 -3.96 1.66
CA LEU A 198 11.26 -3.57 1.18
C LEU A 198 12.02 -2.74 2.23
N ALA A 199 11.36 -1.88 3.01
CA ALA A 199 12.00 -1.16 4.10
C ALA A 199 12.52 -2.10 5.19
N ILE A 200 11.73 -3.12 5.55
CA ILE A 200 12.14 -4.16 6.51
C ILE A 200 13.34 -4.93 5.96
N ILE A 201 13.28 -5.38 4.70
CA ILE A 201 14.37 -6.11 4.04
C ILE A 201 15.64 -5.25 3.98
N TYR A 202 15.50 -3.95 3.68
CA TYR A 202 16.61 -3.01 3.66
C TYR A 202 17.28 -2.88 5.04
N CYS A 203 16.48 -2.72 6.11
CA CYS A 203 17.00 -2.67 7.47
C CYS A 203 17.65 -3.99 7.90
N ALA A 204 17.04 -5.13 7.54
CA ALA A 204 17.60 -6.45 7.81
C ALA A 204 18.95 -6.63 7.09
N LYS A 205 19.06 -6.20 5.82
CA LYS A 205 20.31 -6.22 5.07
C LYS A 205 21.39 -5.39 5.75
N ILE A 206 21.08 -4.15 6.17
CA ILE A 206 22.03 -3.30 6.90
C ILE A 206 22.50 -3.98 8.19
N LEU A 207 21.59 -4.62 8.93
CA LEU A 207 21.94 -5.33 10.15
C LEU A 207 22.84 -6.54 9.89
N LEU A 208 22.57 -7.31 8.84
CA LEU A 208 23.37 -8.46 8.44
C LEU A 208 24.78 -8.06 7.95
N ASP A 209 24.87 -6.94 7.24
CA ASP A 209 26.13 -6.39 6.71
C ASP A 209 26.89 -5.50 7.74
N SER A 210 26.38 -5.39 8.97
CA SER A 210 26.98 -4.58 10.03
C SER A 210 28.21 -5.24 10.68
N SER A 211 28.93 -4.49 11.52
CA SER A 211 30.07 -5.01 12.29
C SER A 211 29.68 -5.93 13.46
N ILE A 212 28.39 -6.17 13.67
CA ILE A 212 27.89 -7.12 14.68
C ILE A 212 28.32 -8.54 14.28
N LYS A 213 28.60 -9.40 15.27
CA LYS A 213 28.93 -10.81 15.02
C LYS A 213 27.86 -11.46 14.12
N PRO A 214 28.23 -12.12 13.00
CA PRO A 214 27.25 -12.65 12.04
C PRO A 214 26.20 -13.59 12.66
N GLY A 215 26.59 -14.42 13.63
CA GLY A 215 25.65 -15.29 14.34
C GLY A 215 24.57 -14.51 15.10
N VAL A 216 24.89 -13.33 15.63
CA VAL A 216 23.94 -12.49 16.37
C VAL A 216 22.99 -11.78 15.41
N SER A 217 23.49 -11.15 14.34
CA SER A 217 22.64 -10.46 13.36
C SER A 217 21.68 -11.43 12.66
N VAL A 218 22.15 -12.62 12.26
CA VAL A 218 21.30 -13.69 11.70
C VAL A 218 20.25 -14.15 12.70
N THR A 219 20.61 -14.36 13.96
CA THR A 219 19.66 -14.77 15.01
C THR A 219 18.56 -13.73 15.22
N ILE A 220 18.92 -12.44 15.22
CA ILE A 220 17.94 -11.36 15.35
C ILE A 220 16.97 -11.36 14.17
N VAL A 221 17.49 -11.37 12.93
CA VAL A 221 16.64 -11.35 11.72
C VAL A 221 15.74 -12.59 11.66
N ALA A 222 16.29 -13.78 11.89
CA ALA A 222 15.52 -15.03 11.90
C ALA A 222 14.47 -15.04 13.02
N GLY A 223 14.83 -14.57 14.21
CA GLY A 223 13.91 -14.44 15.35
C GLY A 223 12.73 -13.52 15.05
N LEU A 224 12.97 -12.38 14.38
CA LEU A 224 11.90 -11.47 13.95
C LEU A 224 10.98 -12.13 12.92
N ILE A 225 11.52 -12.88 11.95
CA ILE A 225 10.72 -13.62 10.97
C ILE A 225 9.83 -14.67 11.66
N VAL A 226 10.39 -15.45 12.59
CA VAL A 226 9.64 -16.44 13.37
C VAL A 226 8.55 -15.76 14.20
N LEU A 227 8.86 -14.65 14.86
CA LEU A 227 7.88 -13.89 15.65
C LEU A 227 6.72 -13.38 14.79
N ILE A 228 7.02 -12.84 13.60
CA ILE A 228 6.00 -12.39 12.63
C ILE A 228 5.13 -13.57 12.19
N PHE A 229 5.75 -14.71 11.88
CA PHE A 229 5.02 -15.92 11.46
C PHE A 229 4.09 -16.45 12.56
N LEU A 230 4.56 -16.51 13.81
CA LEU A 230 3.73 -16.90 14.95
C LEU A 230 2.59 -15.90 15.19
N ASN A 231 2.85 -14.60 15.01
CA ASN A 231 1.82 -13.58 15.09
C ASN A 231 0.78 -13.73 13.97
N PHE A 232 1.20 -14.05 12.76
CA PHE A 232 0.29 -14.38 11.66
C PHE A 232 -0.61 -15.56 12.03
N ILE A 233 -0.04 -16.68 12.50
CA ILE A 233 -0.80 -17.87 12.95
C ILE A 233 -1.81 -17.49 14.03
N TYR A 234 -1.41 -16.67 15.00
CA TYR A 234 -2.30 -16.24 16.07
C TYR A 234 -3.55 -15.52 15.53
N PHE A 235 -3.41 -14.72 14.46
CA PHE A 235 -4.50 -13.97 13.83
C PHE A 235 -5.24 -14.71 12.69
N VAL A 236 -4.79 -15.90 12.26
CA VAL A 236 -5.42 -16.69 11.17
C VAL A 236 -6.94 -16.77 11.26
N PRO A 237 -7.57 -17.05 12.43
CA PRO A 237 -9.02 -17.13 12.51
C PRO A 237 -9.77 -15.88 12.02
N LEU A 238 -9.16 -14.68 12.16
CA LEU A 238 -9.74 -13.42 11.68
C LEU A 238 -9.51 -13.17 10.19
N PHE A 239 -8.51 -13.84 9.59
CA PHE A 239 -8.23 -13.76 8.16
C PHE A 239 -9.11 -14.73 7.37
N THR A 240 -9.39 -15.90 7.94
CA THR A 240 -10.17 -16.97 7.32
C THR A 240 -11.66 -16.93 7.66
N GLY A 241 -12.05 -16.15 8.68
CA GLY A 241 -13.43 -16.10 9.14
C GLY A 241 -13.85 -17.39 9.84
N GLU A 242 -12.96 -17.98 10.64
CA GLU A 242 -13.27 -19.18 11.41
C GLU A 242 -14.22 -18.86 12.57
N VAL A 243 -15.09 -19.83 12.89
CA VAL A 243 -15.99 -19.73 14.04
C VAL A 243 -15.21 -20.07 15.31
N ILE A 244 -15.00 -19.08 16.17
CA ILE A 244 -14.26 -19.23 17.43
C ILE A 244 -15.10 -18.78 18.63
N ASN A 245 -14.66 -19.12 19.84
CA ASN A 245 -15.29 -18.60 21.05
C ASN A 245 -15.12 -17.08 21.12
N TYR A 246 -16.14 -16.37 21.58
CA TYR A 246 -16.09 -14.90 21.74
C TYR A 246 -14.91 -14.46 22.61
N SER A 247 -14.57 -15.23 23.66
CA SER A 247 -13.41 -14.93 24.50
C SER A 247 -12.07 -15.01 23.74
N ASP A 248 -11.96 -15.91 22.77
CA ASP A 248 -10.73 -16.07 21.98
C ASP A 248 -10.64 -15.04 20.87
N TRP A 249 -11.78 -14.61 20.32
CA TRP A 249 -11.88 -13.43 19.47
C TRP A 249 -11.46 -12.17 20.23
N LEU A 250 -11.99 -11.95 21.44
CA LEU A 250 -11.71 -10.76 22.23
C LEU A 250 -10.22 -10.66 22.61
N LYS A 251 -9.54 -11.77 22.89
CA LYS A 251 -8.07 -11.79 23.14
C LYS A 251 -7.26 -11.27 21.96
N ARG A 252 -7.78 -11.38 20.73
CA ARG A 252 -7.14 -10.89 19.51
C ARG A 252 -7.41 -9.40 19.27
N MET A 253 -8.37 -8.81 19.97
CA MET A 253 -8.63 -7.38 19.95
C MET A 253 -7.67 -6.66 20.90
N TRP A 254 -6.42 -6.50 20.45
CA TRP A 254 -5.36 -5.90 21.28
C TRP A 254 -5.59 -4.42 21.58
N MET A 255 -6.33 -3.73 20.72
CA MET A 255 -6.78 -2.34 20.96
C MET A 255 -8.30 -2.31 21.03
N SER A 256 -8.84 -1.47 21.90
CA SER A 256 -10.30 -1.25 21.98
C SER A 256 -10.89 -0.74 20.66
N SER A 257 -10.10 0.00 19.88
CA SER A 257 -10.44 0.49 18.55
C SER A 257 -10.48 -0.59 17.47
N TRP A 258 -10.20 -1.86 17.78
CA TRP A 258 -10.37 -2.95 16.83
C TRP A 258 -11.79 -3.55 16.85
N ILE A 259 -12.62 -3.14 17.80
CA ILE A 259 -14.02 -3.54 17.97
C ILE A 259 -14.96 -2.55 17.29
#